data_AF-A0A820W7Y6-F1
#
_entry.id   AF-A0A820W7Y6-F1
#
_cell.length_a   1.000
_cell.length_b   1.000
_cell.length_c   1.000
_cell.angle_alpha   90.00
_cell.angle_beta   90.00
_cell.angle_gamma   90.00
#
_symmetry.space_group_name_H-M   'P 1'
#
loop_
_entity.id
_entity.type
_entity.pdbx_description
1 polymer ?
#
loop_
_entity_poly.entity_id
_entity_poly.type
_entity_poly.pdbx_seq_one_letter_code
_entity_poly.pdbx_strand_id
1 'polypeptide(L)'
;MSGLTRNSSDPPPYFYDLNPEQQKNWMKTTRRMEKNEQLRAEYPPFQSPSNLTVLHLHHYSSIETVEELISMARATHIYTIDTESQVINKVAKGALVQIQFIHSIHESILVLIEMSYLPNQDSLLFNKIKELCSIIFHDENTKTTCGPFENEFKNFYSYGLFERGKVKNAINLQDHFSDWYNKSASITHPTRESREKQTSWSLQDAIKIAFQQFLDKNETVNKWRCGLDFKLNTWKRKLFSKNHYNANEEKEKRILMIKYAVADCTAVTKLYFMIYPSDSSIRTSYETPTTASTNITLNIDDLSDISEEEEPEILMPRFDKQPEILIPQLDKEPQILMPQFDKPPQILIPKLDEQNYLTIETTEEEMNELNTQQQQQNYQNLKNKERKT
;
A
#
# COMPACT_ATOMS: atom_id res chain seq x y z
N MET A 1 19.73 -4.97 14.57
CA MET A 1 20.70 -4.05 13.93
C MET A 1 20.49 -2.68 14.54
N SER A 2 21.45 -2.16 15.31
CA SER A 2 21.42 -0.79 15.81
C SER A 2 21.45 0.16 14.60
N GLY A 3 20.30 0.78 14.30
CA GLY A 3 20.18 1.69 13.18
C GLY A 3 21.12 2.87 13.40
N LEU A 4 22.08 3.05 12.49
CA LEU A 4 22.82 4.31 12.38
C LEU A 4 21.80 5.43 12.19
N THR A 5 21.52 6.15 13.26
CA THR A 5 20.63 7.31 13.27
C THR A 5 21.28 8.35 12.36
N ARG A 6 20.64 8.62 11.22
CA ARG A 6 21.11 9.66 10.30
C ARG A 6 21.00 11.00 11.01
N ASN A 7 22.11 11.71 11.16
CA ASN A 7 22.16 13.05 11.72
C ASN A 7 22.61 14.05 10.65
N SER A 8 21.85 15.11 10.40
CA SER A 8 22.20 16.14 9.42
C SER A 8 23.31 17.07 9.91
N SER A 9 23.57 17.09 11.22
CA SER A 9 24.68 17.83 11.83
C SER A 9 26.01 17.05 11.82
N ASP A 10 25.95 15.73 11.59
CA ASP A 10 27.12 14.85 11.54
C ASP A 10 26.95 13.82 10.41
N PRO A 11 27.16 14.23 9.15
CA PRO A 11 26.98 13.34 8.00
C PRO A 11 28.05 12.26 7.97
N PRO A 12 27.70 11.02 7.58
CA PRO A 12 28.65 9.90 7.53
C PRO A 12 29.74 10.15 6.47
N PRO A 13 30.94 9.54 6.59
CA PRO A 13 32.07 9.82 5.70
C PRO A 13 31.77 9.73 4.20
N TYR A 14 30.97 8.75 3.76
CA TYR A 14 30.59 8.58 2.35
C TYR A 14 29.77 9.75 1.77
N PHE A 15 29.18 10.59 2.62
CA PHE A 15 28.43 11.77 2.19
C PHE A 15 29.29 12.71 1.34
N TYR A 16 30.56 12.86 1.70
CA TYR A 16 31.49 13.75 1.01
C TYR A 16 31.92 13.22 -0.37
N ASP A 17 31.73 11.92 -0.63
CA ASP A 17 31.97 11.31 -1.93
C ASP A 17 30.78 11.47 -2.90
N LEU A 18 29.62 11.90 -2.40
CA LEU A 18 28.43 12.15 -3.22
C LEU A 18 28.60 13.44 -4.04
N ASN A 19 27.94 13.50 -5.20
CA ASN A 19 27.88 14.75 -5.96
C ASN A 19 27.00 15.82 -5.26
N PRO A 20 27.11 17.11 -5.62
CA PRO A 20 26.38 18.18 -4.92
C PRO A 20 24.84 18.01 -4.89
N GLU A 21 24.25 17.43 -5.95
CA GLU A 21 22.81 17.18 -6.00
C GLU A 21 22.40 16.04 -5.05
N GLN A 22 23.20 14.97 -5.03
CA GLN A 22 23.02 13.84 -4.11
C GLN A 22 23.19 14.28 -2.65
N GLN A 23 24.19 15.11 -2.35
CA GLN A 23 24.38 15.69 -1.02
C GLN A 23 23.17 16.52 -0.59
N LYS A 24 22.67 17.40 -1.47
CA LYS A 24 21.47 18.21 -1.21
C LYS A 24 20.24 17.35 -0.93
N ASN A 25 20.02 16.30 -1.73
CA ASN A 25 18.90 15.38 -1.56
C ASN A 25 19.04 14.55 -0.27
N TRP A 26 20.26 14.11 0.07
CA TRP A 26 20.55 13.43 1.32
C TRP A 26 20.22 14.33 2.51
N MET A 27 20.74 15.56 2.53
CA MET A 27 20.49 16.54 3.60
C MET A 27 19.00 16.83 3.77
N LYS A 28 18.28 17.03 2.66
CA LYS A 28 16.82 17.26 2.69
C LYS A 28 16.08 16.07 3.31
N THR A 29 16.46 14.85 2.93
CA THR A 29 15.83 13.62 3.42
C THR A 29 16.14 13.41 4.90
N THR A 30 17.40 13.56 5.31
CA THR A 30 17.82 13.41 6.71
C THR A 30 17.12 14.42 7.61
N ARG A 31 17.10 15.71 7.25
CA ARG A 31 16.37 16.74 8.03
C ARG A 31 14.88 16.45 8.14
N ARG A 32 14.27 15.90 7.09
CA ARG A 32 12.86 15.50 7.12
C ARG A 32 12.64 14.35 8.11
N MET A 33 13.52 13.35 8.12
CA MET A 33 13.46 12.24 9.09
C MET A 33 13.66 12.74 10.52
N GLU A 34 14.66 13.59 10.77
CA GLU A 34 14.91 14.18 12.09
C GLU A 34 13.71 14.98 12.60
N LYS A 35 13.12 15.83 11.75
CA LYS A 35 11.88 16.55 12.08
C LYS A 35 10.75 15.59 12.41
N ASN A 36 10.60 14.49 11.67
CA ASN A 36 9.56 13.49 11.91
C ASN A 36 9.76 12.82 13.29
N GLU A 37 10.99 12.40 13.62
CA GLU A 37 11.31 11.81 14.93
C GLU A 37 11.15 12.80 16.08
N GLN A 38 11.56 14.06 15.89
CA GLN A 38 11.37 15.11 16.89
C GLN A 38 9.88 15.32 17.18
N LEU A 39 9.05 15.46 16.15
CA LEU A 39 7.61 15.65 16.32
C LEU A 39 6.93 14.41 16.93
N ARG A 40 7.38 13.20 16.57
CA ARG A 40 6.91 11.95 17.19
C ARG A 40 7.17 11.92 18.69
N ALA A 41 8.33 12.41 19.13
CA ALA A 41 8.68 12.47 20.55
C ALA A 41 7.90 13.55 21.32
N GLU A 42 7.52 14.63 20.65
CA GLU A 42 6.91 15.81 21.29
C GLU A 42 5.37 15.77 21.32
N TYR A 43 4.72 15.14 20.33
CA TYR A 43 3.27 15.19 20.18
C TYR A 43 2.64 13.78 20.09
N PRO A 44 1.41 13.59 20.60
CA PRO A 44 0.68 12.35 20.43
C PRO A 44 0.41 12.06 18.95
N PRO A 45 0.33 10.79 18.54
CA PRO A 45 0.05 10.42 17.15
C PRO A 45 -1.33 10.92 16.71
N PHE A 46 -1.42 11.32 15.44
CA PHE A 46 -2.68 11.69 14.80
C PHE A 46 -3.65 10.52 14.82
N GLN A 47 -4.88 10.80 15.24
CA GLN A 47 -5.96 9.82 15.34
C GLN A 47 -6.93 10.01 14.18
N SER A 48 -7.04 8.99 13.33
CA SER A 48 -8.06 8.92 12.29
C SER A 48 -9.43 8.57 12.94
N PRO A 49 -10.57 8.88 12.29
CA PRO A 49 -11.87 8.44 12.77
C PRO A 49 -11.92 6.91 12.89
N SER A 50 -12.37 6.39 14.03
CA SER A 50 -12.39 4.94 14.32
C SER A 50 -13.37 4.16 13.45
N ASN A 51 -14.41 4.81 12.94
CA ASN A 51 -15.48 4.20 12.14
C ASN A 51 -15.32 4.44 10.64
N LEU A 52 -14.10 4.69 10.17
CA LEU A 52 -13.81 4.87 8.76
C LEU A 52 -13.76 3.51 8.05
N THR A 53 -14.64 3.32 7.07
CA THR A 53 -14.58 2.14 6.20
C THR A 53 -13.60 2.42 5.06
N VAL A 54 -12.60 1.55 4.87
CA VAL A 54 -11.60 1.66 3.80
C VAL A 54 -11.88 0.64 2.72
N LEU A 55 -12.05 1.09 1.48
CA LEU A 55 -12.34 0.24 0.32
C LEU A 55 -11.26 0.41 -0.75
N HIS A 56 -10.83 -0.70 -1.34
CA HIS A 56 -9.85 -0.70 -2.43
C HIS A 56 -10.57 -0.86 -3.79
N LEU A 57 -10.21 0.00 -4.74
CA LEU A 57 -10.67 -0.08 -6.13
C LEU A 57 -9.55 -0.47 -7.08
N HIS A 58 -9.74 -1.60 -7.76
CA HIS A 58 -8.81 -2.22 -8.71
C HIS A 58 -9.53 -3.28 -9.58
N HIS A 59 -8.81 -4.02 -10.40
CA HIS A 59 -9.38 -4.98 -11.36
C HIS A 59 -10.06 -6.22 -10.75
N TYR A 60 -9.87 -6.50 -9.45
CA TYR A 60 -10.63 -7.53 -8.72
C TYR A 60 -11.84 -6.97 -7.95
N SER A 61 -12.12 -5.66 -8.03
CA SER A 61 -13.32 -5.10 -7.41
C SER A 61 -14.56 -5.59 -8.17
N SER A 62 -15.65 -5.86 -7.46
CA SER A 62 -16.88 -6.31 -8.11
C SER A 62 -17.64 -5.11 -8.70
N ILE A 63 -18.50 -5.37 -9.69
CA ILE A 63 -19.34 -4.31 -10.27
C ILE A 63 -20.29 -3.77 -9.21
N GLU A 64 -20.84 -4.66 -8.38
CA GLU A 64 -21.77 -4.33 -7.29
C GLU A 64 -21.13 -3.37 -6.28
N THR A 65 -19.89 -3.60 -5.87
CA THR A 65 -19.16 -2.68 -4.99
C THR A 65 -19.00 -1.29 -5.62
N VAL A 66 -18.73 -1.22 -6.93
CA VAL A 66 -18.58 0.08 -7.62
C VAL A 66 -19.94 0.77 -7.79
N GLU A 67 -21.03 0.03 -8.01
CA GLU A 67 -22.39 0.57 -8.10
C GLU A 67 -22.90 1.09 -6.75
N GLU A 68 -22.55 0.41 -5.65
CA GLU A 68 -22.78 0.90 -4.29
C GLU A 68 -22.04 2.22 -4.07
N LEU A 69 -20.76 2.29 -4.45
CA LEU A 69 -19.96 3.53 -4.40
C LEU A 69 -20.52 4.65 -5.28
N ILE A 70 -21.06 4.33 -6.47
CA ILE A 70 -21.73 5.31 -7.33
C ILE A 70 -22.97 5.87 -6.64
N SER A 71 -23.76 5.00 -6.00
CA SER A 71 -24.97 5.41 -5.26
C SER A 71 -24.62 6.31 -4.09
N MET A 72 -23.57 5.95 -3.33
CA MET A 72 -23.04 6.78 -2.25
C MET A 72 -22.49 8.12 -2.77
N ALA A 73 -21.70 8.10 -3.84
CA ALA A 73 -21.16 9.32 -4.44
C ALA A 73 -22.26 10.28 -4.89
N ARG A 74 -23.40 9.80 -5.40
CA ARG A 74 -24.55 10.67 -5.76
C ARG A 74 -25.20 11.36 -4.56
N ALA A 75 -25.04 10.80 -3.36
CA ALA A 75 -25.52 11.40 -2.11
C ALA A 75 -24.46 12.29 -1.43
N THR A 76 -23.18 12.16 -1.81
CA THR A 76 -22.06 12.93 -1.25
C THR A 76 -21.84 14.22 -2.04
N HIS A 77 -21.60 15.33 -1.34
CA HIS A 77 -21.28 16.62 -1.97
C HIS A 77 -19.88 17.14 -1.64
N ILE A 78 -19.28 16.63 -0.55
CA ILE A 78 -17.96 17.06 -0.07
C ILE A 78 -17.02 15.86 -0.12
N TYR A 79 -15.88 16.06 -0.75
CA TYR A 79 -14.83 15.06 -0.87
C TYR A 79 -13.51 15.64 -0.43
N THR A 80 -12.76 14.84 0.31
CA THR A 80 -11.33 15.10 0.53
C THR A 80 -10.53 14.15 -0.33
N ILE A 81 -9.49 14.68 -0.96
CA ILE A 81 -8.72 13.96 -1.95
C ILE A 81 -7.23 14.14 -1.63
N ASP A 82 -6.52 13.03 -1.65
CA ASP A 82 -5.06 13.00 -1.57
C ASP A 82 -4.52 12.05 -2.64
N THR A 83 -3.22 12.17 -2.96
CA THR A 83 -2.60 11.34 -3.98
C THR A 83 -1.19 10.92 -3.62
N GLU A 84 -0.83 9.70 -4.03
CA GLU A 84 0.56 9.24 -3.91
C GLU A 84 1.11 8.85 -5.28
N SER A 85 2.28 9.40 -5.60
CA SER A 85 3.02 9.13 -6.83
C SER A 85 4.30 8.37 -6.55
N GLN A 86 4.76 7.58 -7.52
CA GLN A 86 6.05 6.89 -7.43
C GLN A 86 6.94 7.27 -8.62
N VAL A 87 8.19 7.61 -8.34
CA VAL A 87 9.20 7.88 -9.38
C VAL A 87 9.75 6.56 -9.92
N ILE A 88 9.62 6.35 -11.24
CA ILE A 88 10.15 5.20 -11.97
C ILE A 88 10.90 5.71 -13.19
N ASN A 89 12.16 5.29 -13.35
CA ASN A 89 13.02 5.72 -14.44
C ASN A 89 13.05 7.26 -14.57
N LYS A 90 13.17 7.95 -13.43
CA LYS A 90 13.15 9.43 -13.30
C LYS A 90 11.84 10.12 -13.70
N VAL A 91 10.77 9.36 -13.93
CA VAL A 91 9.43 9.89 -14.25
C VAL A 91 8.47 9.57 -13.11
N ALA A 92 7.82 10.59 -12.55
CA ALA A 92 6.76 10.39 -11.57
C ALA A 92 5.52 9.80 -12.24
N LYS A 93 4.95 8.75 -11.67
CA LYS A 93 3.71 8.12 -12.12
C LYS A 93 2.73 8.05 -10.95
N GLY A 94 1.46 8.39 -11.19
CA GLY A 94 0.41 8.24 -10.20
C GLY A 94 0.29 6.77 -9.77
N ALA A 95 0.17 6.53 -8.47
CA ALA A 95 0.18 5.18 -7.92
C ALA A 95 -1.11 4.88 -7.14
N LEU A 96 -1.54 5.83 -6.30
CA LEU A 96 -2.71 5.72 -5.44
C LEU A 96 -3.46 7.05 -5.46
N VAL A 97 -4.79 6.98 -5.46
CA VAL A 97 -5.67 8.12 -5.17
C VAL A 97 -6.50 7.76 -3.96
N GLN A 98 -6.51 8.63 -2.95
CA GLN A 98 -7.29 8.50 -1.73
C GLN A 98 -8.47 9.48 -1.81
N ILE A 99 -9.70 8.97 -1.70
CA ILE A 99 -10.90 9.81 -1.76
C ILE A 99 -11.78 9.49 -0.56
N GLN A 100 -11.94 10.45 0.35
CA GLN A 100 -12.88 10.34 1.45
C GLN A 100 -14.23 10.93 1.06
N PHE A 101 -15.28 10.12 1.17
CA PHE A 101 -16.67 10.49 0.95
C PHE A 101 -17.20 11.00 2.29
N ILE A 102 -17.55 12.28 2.35
CA ILE A 102 -17.96 12.92 3.60
C ILE A 102 -19.50 12.99 3.61
N HIS A 103 -20.13 12.03 4.26
CA HIS A 103 -21.59 12.02 4.43
C HIS A 103 -22.04 12.73 5.71
N SER A 104 -21.30 12.48 6.80
CA SER A 104 -21.46 13.19 8.06
C SER A 104 -20.15 13.16 8.84
N ILE A 105 -20.10 13.88 9.97
CA ILE A 105 -18.98 13.84 10.91
C ILE A 105 -18.74 12.44 11.52
N HIS A 106 -19.70 11.53 11.40
CA HIS A 106 -19.65 10.19 11.97
C HIS A 106 -19.72 9.09 10.92
N GLU A 107 -19.88 9.40 9.64
CA GLU A 107 -19.99 8.37 8.62
C GLU A 107 -19.23 8.84 7.39
N SER A 108 -18.13 8.16 7.12
CA SER A 108 -17.31 8.42 5.96
C SER A 108 -16.69 7.12 5.46
N ILE A 109 -16.47 7.10 4.16
CA ILE A 109 -15.85 5.98 3.48
C ILE A 109 -14.60 6.52 2.80
N LEU A 110 -13.48 5.84 2.97
CA LEU A 110 -12.25 6.14 2.25
C LEU A 110 -12.07 5.13 1.13
N VAL A 111 -12.03 5.62 -0.10
CA VAL A 111 -11.75 4.83 -1.29
C VAL A 111 -10.30 5.00 -1.70
N LEU A 112 -9.58 3.88 -1.77
CA LEU A 112 -8.20 3.77 -2.24
C LEU A 112 -8.20 3.22 -3.67
N ILE A 113 -8.00 4.09 -4.67
CA ILE A 113 -7.96 3.69 -6.08
C ILE A 113 -6.52 3.33 -6.45
N GLU A 114 -6.28 2.04 -6.72
CA GLU A 114 -4.96 1.52 -7.03
C GLU A 114 -4.64 1.61 -8.53
N MET A 115 -4.08 2.74 -8.93
CA MET A 115 -3.92 3.15 -10.34
C MET A 115 -3.18 2.12 -11.19
N SER A 116 -2.20 1.40 -10.62
CA SER A 116 -1.42 0.38 -11.35
C SER A 116 -2.16 -0.93 -11.57
N TYR A 117 -3.31 -1.10 -10.94
CA TYR A 117 -4.10 -2.32 -10.92
C TYR A 117 -5.54 -2.06 -11.40
N LEU A 118 -5.79 -0.95 -12.10
CA LEU A 118 -7.07 -0.69 -12.74
C LEU A 118 -7.41 -1.79 -13.77
N PRO A 119 -8.71 -2.08 -13.97
CA PRO A 119 -9.15 -3.00 -15.01
C PRO A 119 -8.84 -2.47 -16.42
N ASN A 120 -8.97 -3.33 -17.43
CA ASN A 120 -8.81 -2.93 -18.84
C ASN A 120 -9.77 -1.78 -19.19
N GLN A 121 -9.31 -0.77 -19.93
CA GLN A 121 -10.09 0.41 -20.31
C GLN A 121 -11.39 0.08 -21.06
N ASP A 122 -11.41 -1.03 -21.80
CA ASP A 122 -12.61 -1.48 -22.53
C ASP A 122 -13.59 -2.29 -21.66
N SER A 123 -13.24 -2.57 -20.40
CA SER A 123 -14.06 -3.38 -19.52
C SER A 123 -15.24 -2.60 -18.92
N LEU A 124 -16.34 -3.33 -18.65
CA LEU A 124 -17.49 -2.78 -17.93
C LEU A 124 -17.10 -2.21 -16.57
N LEU A 125 -16.22 -2.90 -15.83
CA LEU A 125 -15.75 -2.44 -14.52
C LEU A 125 -14.98 -1.12 -14.62
N PHE A 126 -14.11 -0.95 -15.62
CA PHE A 126 -13.41 0.32 -15.84
C PHE A 126 -14.40 1.45 -16.14
N ASN A 127 -15.39 1.21 -16.99
CA ASN A 127 -16.43 2.20 -17.30
C ASN A 127 -17.22 2.61 -16.05
N LYS A 128 -17.50 1.68 -15.13
CA LYS A 128 -18.13 1.98 -13.84
C LYS A 128 -17.22 2.79 -12.92
N ILE A 129 -15.93 2.46 -12.82
CA ILE A 129 -14.96 3.27 -12.06
C ILE A 129 -14.84 4.68 -12.65
N LYS A 130 -14.90 4.80 -13.99
CA LYS A 130 -14.91 6.09 -14.68
C LYS A 130 -16.18 6.88 -14.41
N GLU A 131 -17.35 6.23 -14.40
CA GLU A 131 -18.63 6.84 -13.99
C GLU A 131 -18.55 7.36 -12.55
N LEU A 132 -18.05 6.54 -11.62
CA LEU A 132 -17.83 6.94 -10.22
C LEU A 132 -16.95 8.21 -10.14
N CYS A 133 -15.81 8.22 -10.82
CA CYS A 133 -14.94 9.40 -10.86
C CYS A 133 -15.67 10.61 -11.46
N SER A 134 -16.43 10.44 -12.56
CA SER A 134 -17.16 11.55 -13.17
C SER A 134 -18.17 12.20 -12.23
N ILE A 135 -18.79 11.41 -11.33
CA ILE A 135 -19.69 11.92 -10.29
C ILE A 135 -18.90 12.67 -9.22
N ILE A 136 -17.86 12.06 -8.64
CA ILE A 136 -17.04 12.67 -7.58
C ILE A 136 -16.47 14.02 -8.03
N PHE A 137 -15.92 14.07 -9.25
CA PHE A 137 -15.26 15.26 -9.78
C PHE A 137 -16.21 16.22 -10.51
N HIS A 138 -17.53 16.05 -10.40
CA HIS A 138 -18.51 16.98 -10.95
C HIS A 138 -18.32 18.41 -10.38
N ASP A 139 -18.70 19.42 -11.16
CA ASP A 139 -18.47 20.84 -10.83
C ASP A 139 -19.26 21.30 -9.59
N GLU A 140 -20.39 20.66 -9.32
CA GLU A 140 -21.25 20.97 -8.16
C GLU A 140 -20.69 20.46 -6.84
N ASN A 141 -19.77 19.50 -6.89
CA ASN A 141 -19.15 18.94 -5.70
C ASN A 141 -17.99 19.81 -5.22
N THR A 142 -17.85 19.87 -3.90
CA THR A 142 -16.70 20.45 -3.20
C THR A 142 -15.61 19.40 -3.09
N LYS A 143 -14.43 19.70 -3.64
CA LYS A 143 -13.27 18.81 -3.58
C LYS A 143 -12.16 19.54 -2.84
N THR A 144 -11.65 18.95 -1.78
CA THR A 144 -10.58 19.54 -0.98
C THR A 144 -9.32 18.72 -1.13
N THR A 145 -8.22 19.35 -1.52
CA THR A 145 -6.88 18.76 -1.57
C THR A 145 -5.95 19.53 -0.64
N CYS A 146 -4.87 18.90 -0.15
CA CYS A 146 -3.90 19.62 0.68
C CYS A 146 -3.23 20.77 -0.09
N GLY A 147 -2.80 20.52 -1.32
CA GLY A 147 -2.19 21.51 -2.22
C GLY A 147 -3.09 21.83 -3.43
N PRO A 148 -2.56 22.57 -4.43
CA PRO A 148 -3.27 22.84 -5.67
C PRO A 148 -3.65 21.57 -6.42
N PHE A 149 -4.92 21.43 -6.79
CA PHE A 149 -5.48 20.24 -7.44
C PHE A 149 -4.67 19.77 -8.66
N GLU A 150 -4.32 20.69 -9.57
CA GLU A 150 -3.56 20.37 -10.78
C GLU A 150 -2.18 19.77 -10.48
N ASN A 151 -1.57 20.14 -9.35
CA ASN A 151 -0.27 19.60 -8.95
C ASN A 151 -0.37 18.17 -8.43
N GLU A 152 -1.45 17.86 -7.70
CA GLU A 152 -1.76 16.50 -7.21
C GLU A 152 -2.05 15.55 -8.39
N PHE A 153 -2.88 15.98 -9.34
CA PHE A 153 -3.38 15.12 -10.41
C PHE A 153 -2.51 15.05 -11.67
N LYS A 154 -1.44 15.84 -11.79
CA LYS A 154 -0.61 15.90 -13.01
C LYS A 154 -0.09 14.54 -13.50
N ASN A 155 0.16 13.60 -12.59
CA ASN A 155 0.67 12.26 -12.90
C ASN A 155 -0.44 11.20 -13.10
N PHE A 156 -1.70 11.60 -13.04
CA PHE A 156 -2.87 10.70 -13.06
C PHE A 156 -3.73 10.84 -14.32
N TYR A 157 -3.60 11.94 -15.07
CA TYR A 157 -4.37 12.17 -16.30
C TYR A 157 -4.21 11.06 -17.36
N SER A 158 -3.06 10.40 -17.42
CA SER A 158 -2.82 9.32 -18.39
C SER A 158 -3.70 8.08 -18.18
N TYR A 159 -4.36 7.95 -17.02
CA TYR A 159 -5.23 6.81 -16.74
C TYR A 159 -6.64 6.96 -17.33
N GLY A 160 -7.01 8.14 -17.83
CA GLY A 160 -8.33 8.36 -18.46
C GLY A 160 -9.52 8.39 -17.48
N LEU A 161 -9.28 8.41 -16.17
CA LEU A 161 -10.29 8.59 -15.13
C LEU A 161 -10.56 10.07 -14.82
N PHE A 162 -9.59 10.95 -15.12
CA PHE A 162 -9.63 12.37 -14.78
C PHE A 162 -9.35 13.20 -16.02
N GLU A 163 -10.00 14.36 -16.12
CA GLU A 163 -9.85 15.27 -17.25
C GLU A 163 -9.20 16.58 -16.79
N ARG A 164 -8.10 16.95 -17.45
CA ARG A 164 -7.35 18.18 -17.13
C ARG A 164 -8.22 19.42 -17.32
N GLY A 165 -8.20 20.34 -16.36
CA GLY A 165 -8.91 21.62 -16.44
C GLY A 165 -10.44 21.52 -16.35
N LYS A 166 -11.01 20.32 -16.14
CA LYS A 166 -12.45 20.16 -15.92
C LYS A 166 -12.86 20.28 -14.46
N VAL A 167 -11.94 20.06 -13.52
CA VAL A 167 -12.25 20.11 -12.10
C VAL A 167 -12.31 21.56 -11.63
N LYS A 168 -13.52 22.12 -11.56
CA LYS A 168 -13.75 23.43 -10.92
C LYS A 168 -13.99 23.25 -9.41
N ASN A 169 -13.94 24.34 -8.67
CA ASN A 169 -14.29 24.39 -7.25
C ASN A 169 -13.44 23.46 -6.35
N ALA A 170 -12.19 23.22 -6.73
CA ALA A 170 -11.24 22.53 -5.87
C ALA A 170 -10.65 23.52 -4.85
N ILE A 171 -10.78 23.19 -3.56
CA ILE A 171 -10.25 23.96 -2.44
C ILE A 171 -8.79 23.54 -2.21
N ASN A 172 -7.88 24.49 -2.34
CA ASN A 172 -6.49 24.32 -1.92
C ASN A 172 -6.37 24.60 -0.43
N LEU A 173 -6.35 23.56 0.40
CA LEU A 173 -6.45 23.72 1.85
C LEU A 173 -5.28 24.49 2.46
N GLN A 174 -4.09 24.46 1.85
CA GLN A 174 -2.94 25.25 2.29
C GLN A 174 -3.19 26.76 2.27
N ASP A 175 -3.87 27.26 1.23
CA ASP A 175 -4.17 28.70 1.10
C ASP A 175 -5.16 29.11 2.19
N HIS A 176 -6.22 28.33 2.36
CA HIS A 176 -7.26 28.58 3.35
C HIS A 176 -6.75 28.43 4.79
N PHE A 177 -5.87 27.47 5.05
CA PHE A 177 -5.24 27.32 6.36
C PHE A 177 -4.33 28.51 6.68
N SER A 178 -3.59 29.02 5.69
CA SER A 178 -2.76 30.22 5.86
C SER A 178 -3.61 31.42 6.28
N ASP A 179 -4.73 31.63 5.59
CA ASP A 179 -5.66 32.71 5.91
C ASP A 179 -6.29 32.55 7.30
N TRP A 180 -6.72 31.33 7.64
CA TRP A 180 -7.27 31.01 8.95
C TRP A 180 -6.25 31.25 10.07
N TYR A 181 -5.01 30.79 9.88
CA TYR A 181 -3.93 30.94 10.86
C TYR A 181 -3.59 32.42 11.10
N ASN A 182 -3.44 33.20 10.02
CA ASN A 182 -3.10 34.62 10.11
C ASN A 182 -4.21 35.43 10.80
N LYS A 183 -5.48 35.12 10.52
CA LYS A 183 -6.63 35.74 11.22
C LYS A 183 -6.63 35.38 12.70
N SER A 184 -6.40 34.12 13.04
CA SER A 184 -6.42 33.63 14.43
C SER A 184 -5.24 34.16 15.26
N ALA A 185 -4.06 34.27 14.65
CA ALA A 185 -2.87 34.84 15.30
C ALA A 185 -3.02 36.33 15.58
N SER A 186 -3.72 37.07 14.70
CA SER A 186 -3.97 38.50 14.87
C SER A 186 -4.88 38.81 16.08
N ILE A 187 -5.75 37.86 16.45
CA ILE A 187 -6.66 38.00 17.60
C ILE A 187 -5.91 37.82 18.94
N THR A 188 -4.94 36.91 18.99
CA THR A 188 -4.28 36.51 20.24
C THR A 188 -3.09 37.39 20.61
N HIS A 189 -2.43 38.04 19.64
CA HIS A 189 -1.27 38.92 19.90
C HIS A 189 -1.23 40.14 18.96
N PRO A 190 -1.92 41.25 19.29
CA PRO A 190 -2.09 42.40 18.38
C PRO A 190 -0.82 43.23 18.12
N THR A 191 0.24 43.08 18.91
CA THR A 191 1.47 43.89 18.81
C THR A 191 2.65 43.20 18.10
N ARG A 192 2.43 42.05 17.45
CA ARG A 192 3.54 41.29 16.87
C ARG A 192 3.90 41.80 15.47
N GLU A 193 4.89 42.70 15.43
CA GLU A 193 5.52 43.20 14.21
C GLU A 193 6.07 42.05 13.33
N SER A 194 5.71 42.08 12.05
CA SER A 194 6.44 41.45 10.94
C SER A 194 6.87 39.99 11.13
N ARG A 195 5.92 39.05 11.18
CA ARG A 195 6.23 37.69 10.73
C ARG A 195 6.09 37.63 9.21
N GLU A 196 7.13 37.16 8.53
CA GLU A 196 7.08 36.77 7.12
C GLU A 196 5.80 35.96 6.90
N LYS A 197 4.95 36.39 5.95
CA LYS A 197 3.74 35.66 5.60
C LYS A 197 4.16 34.24 5.24
N GLN A 198 3.85 33.28 6.09
CA GLN A 198 4.09 31.89 5.78
C GLN A 198 3.10 31.50 4.67
N THR A 199 3.62 31.40 3.45
CA THR A 199 2.80 31.24 2.23
C THR A 199 2.51 29.79 1.89
N SER A 200 3.16 28.84 2.55
CA SER A 200 2.94 27.41 2.32
C SER A 200 3.09 26.62 3.62
N TRP A 201 2.13 25.76 3.88
CA TRP A 201 2.12 24.87 5.04
C TRP A 201 2.31 23.43 4.59
N SER A 202 3.20 22.69 5.25
CA SER A 202 3.13 21.24 5.16
C SER A 202 1.91 20.76 5.96
N LEU A 203 1.26 19.69 5.49
CA LEU A 203 0.11 19.11 6.20
C LEU A 203 0.47 18.73 7.64
N GLN A 204 1.66 18.16 7.86
CA GLN A 204 2.16 17.82 9.19
C GLN A 204 2.28 19.05 10.10
N ASP A 205 2.77 20.18 9.60
CA ASP A 205 2.86 21.42 10.39
C ASP A 205 1.48 22.00 10.69
N ALA A 206 0.56 21.94 9.71
CA ALA A 206 -0.82 22.40 9.90
C ALA A 206 -1.53 21.57 10.98
N ILE A 207 -1.41 20.24 10.93
CA ILE A 207 -1.97 19.33 11.95
C ILE A 207 -1.36 19.56 13.32
N LYS A 208 -0.04 19.74 13.40
CA LYS A 208 0.64 20.07 14.65
C LYS A 208 0.07 21.35 15.26
N ILE A 209 -0.05 22.42 14.48
CA ILE A 209 -0.53 23.72 14.98
C ILE A 209 -2.00 23.66 15.36
N ALA A 210 -2.83 23.06 14.51
CA ALA A 210 -4.27 23.00 14.69
C ALA A 210 -4.69 22.08 15.85
N PHE A 211 -4.04 20.93 15.99
CA PHE A 211 -4.52 19.84 16.83
C PHE A 211 -3.51 19.35 17.86
N GLN A 212 -2.27 19.88 17.87
CA GLN A 212 -1.19 19.40 18.74
C GLN A 212 -0.95 17.90 18.59
N GLN A 213 -1.03 17.41 17.34
CA GLN A 213 -0.86 16.00 16.99
C GLN A 213 0.27 15.82 15.97
N PHE A 214 0.92 14.65 16.02
CA PHE A 214 1.94 14.23 15.09
C PHE A 214 1.34 13.38 13.96
N LEU A 215 1.37 13.92 12.74
CA LEU A 215 1.05 13.16 11.54
C LEU A 215 2.32 12.49 11.00
N ASP A 216 2.39 11.17 11.03
CA ASP A 216 3.60 10.44 10.61
C ASP A 216 3.85 10.54 9.10
N LYS A 217 5.05 10.94 8.71
CA LYS A 217 5.50 11.08 7.32
C LYS A 217 6.52 10.05 6.86
N ASN A 218 6.69 8.96 7.61
CA ASN A 218 7.64 7.88 7.29
C ASN A 218 7.33 7.16 5.96
N GLU A 219 6.06 7.04 5.60
CA GLU A 219 5.65 6.27 4.42
C GLU A 219 5.54 7.11 3.14
N THR A 220 5.78 8.43 3.18
CA THR A 220 5.63 9.29 1.99
C THR A 220 6.51 8.85 0.82
N VAL A 221 7.74 8.39 1.08
CA VAL A 221 8.65 7.92 0.03
C VAL A 221 8.69 6.40 0.05
N ASN A 222 7.69 5.78 -0.57
CA ASN A 222 7.56 4.34 -0.60
C ASN A 222 7.15 3.82 -2.00
N LYS A 223 7.07 2.49 -2.15
CA LYS A 223 6.72 1.79 -3.39
C LYS A 223 5.19 1.72 -3.54
N TRP A 224 4.53 2.85 -3.70
CA TRP A 224 3.06 2.94 -3.80
C TRP A 224 2.42 2.11 -4.92
N ARG A 225 3.17 1.76 -5.98
CA ARG A 225 2.70 0.87 -7.05
C ARG A 225 2.78 -0.62 -6.69
N CYS A 226 3.14 -0.97 -5.45
CA CYS A 226 3.16 -2.37 -5.01
C CYS A 226 1.77 -3.02 -4.97
N GLY A 227 0.73 -2.17 -4.96
CA GLY A 227 -0.67 -2.50 -4.84
C GLY A 227 -1.00 -2.93 -3.42
N LEU A 228 -1.83 -2.19 -2.69
CA LEU A 228 -1.95 -2.33 -1.24
C LEU A 228 -2.90 -3.46 -0.82
N ASP A 229 -3.99 -3.69 -1.57
CA ASP A 229 -4.95 -4.75 -1.29
C ASP A 229 -4.28 -6.14 -1.36
N PHE A 230 -4.48 -6.94 -0.31
CA PHE A 230 -3.97 -8.31 -0.26
C PHE A 230 -4.62 -9.25 -1.27
N LYS A 231 -5.82 -8.94 -1.78
CA LYS A 231 -6.49 -9.66 -2.87
C LYS A 231 -5.67 -9.64 -4.17
N LEU A 232 -4.86 -8.60 -4.39
CA LEU A 232 -3.97 -8.52 -5.54
C LEU A 232 -2.85 -9.57 -5.50
N ASN A 233 -2.60 -10.20 -4.34
CA ASN A 233 -1.51 -11.17 -4.13
C ASN A 233 -0.11 -10.65 -4.51
N THR A 234 0.06 -9.33 -4.61
CA THR A 234 1.32 -8.68 -4.99
C THR A 234 2.34 -8.67 -3.85
N TRP A 235 1.89 -8.90 -2.61
CA TRP A 235 2.72 -9.06 -1.42
C TRP A 235 3.61 -10.30 -1.47
N LYS A 236 3.32 -11.26 -2.36
CA LYS A 236 4.16 -12.45 -2.61
C LYS A 236 5.49 -12.15 -3.32
N ARG A 237 5.74 -10.88 -3.64
CA ARG A 237 6.95 -10.42 -4.31
C ARG A 237 7.88 -9.82 -3.27
N LYS A 238 9.18 -10.08 -3.41
CA LYS A 238 10.23 -9.49 -2.57
C LYS A 238 10.44 -8.01 -2.95
N LEU A 239 9.61 -7.12 -2.43
CA LEU A 239 9.66 -5.68 -2.68
C LEU A 239 10.32 -4.92 -1.54
N PHE A 240 10.00 -5.24 -0.30
CA PHE A 240 10.47 -4.56 0.91
C PHE A 240 11.58 -5.35 1.62
N SER A 241 11.54 -6.69 1.58
CA SER A 241 12.59 -7.50 2.20
C SER A 241 13.90 -7.45 1.40
N LYS A 242 15.02 -7.20 2.07
CA LYS A 242 16.33 -7.00 1.43
C LYS A 242 17.04 -8.32 1.07
N ASN A 243 17.01 -9.32 1.95
CA ASN A 243 17.85 -10.52 1.84
C ASN A 243 17.05 -11.79 1.56
N HIS A 244 16.08 -12.11 2.41
CA HIS A 244 15.16 -13.23 2.24
C HIS A 244 13.74 -12.69 2.13
N TYR A 245 12.91 -13.34 1.32
CA TYR A 245 11.50 -12.95 1.22
C TYR A 245 10.80 -13.28 2.54
N ASN A 246 10.21 -12.27 3.17
CA ASN A 246 9.41 -12.43 4.38
C ASN A 246 7.99 -11.90 4.11
N ALA A 247 7.04 -12.83 4.06
CA ALA A 247 5.64 -12.52 3.80
C ALA A 247 5.02 -11.60 4.86
N ASN A 248 5.44 -11.73 6.11
CA ASN A 248 4.91 -10.94 7.22
C ASN A 248 5.42 -9.50 7.12
N GLU A 249 6.72 -9.30 6.88
CA GLU A 249 7.30 -7.97 6.63
C GLU A 249 6.61 -7.25 5.45
N GLU A 250 6.32 -7.97 4.35
CA GLU A 250 5.61 -7.40 3.20
C GLU A 250 4.20 -6.94 3.57
N LYS A 251 3.46 -7.77 4.31
CA LYS A 251 2.10 -7.46 4.78
C LYS A 251 2.08 -6.32 5.77
N GLU A 252 2.95 -6.36 6.78
CA GLU A 252 3.10 -5.28 7.78
C GLU A 252 3.43 -3.96 7.11
N LYS A 253 4.37 -3.96 6.15
CA LYS A 253 4.73 -2.73 5.43
C LYS A 253 3.55 -2.15 4.66
N ARG A 254 2.71 -3.00 4.04
CA ARG A 254 1.49 -2.56 3.34
C ARG A 254 0.43 -2.04 4.30
N ILE A 255 0.27 -2.66 5.48
CA ILE A 255 -0.62 -2.15 6.53
C ILE A 255 -0.16 -0.75 6.97
N LEU A 256 1.14 -0.55 7.19
CA LEU A 256 1.69 0.77 7.52
C LEU A 256 1.42 1.80 6.42
N MET A 257 1.56 1.41 5.16
CA MET A 257 1.24 2.27 4.02
C MET A 257 -0.25 2.62 3.93
N ILE A 258 -1.15 1.66 4.20
CA ILE A 258 -2.60 1.91 4.28
C ILE A 258 -2.91 2.86 5.43
N LYS A 259 -2.38 2.60 6.64
CA LYS A 259 -2.55 3.47 7.82
C LYS A 259 -2.08 4.90 7.53
N TYR A 260 -0.94 5.05 6.85
CA TYR A 260 -0.46 6.36 6.39
C TYR A 260 -1.45 7.00 5.41
N ALA A 261 -1.88 6.29 4.36
CA ALA A 261 -2.76 6.84 3.32
C ALA A 261 -4.11 7.29 3.91
N VAL A 262 -4.62 6.53 4.88
CA VAL A 262 -5.80 6.88 5.68
C VAL A 262 -5.57 8.13 6.51
N ALA A 263 -4.49 8.15 7.30
CA ALA A 263 -4.18 9.28 8.18
C ALA A 263 -3.97 10.57 7.40
N ASP A 264 -3.32 10.51 6.24
CA ASP A 264 -3.02 11.68 5.43
C ASP A 264 -4.30 12.29 4.82
N CYS A 265 -5.14 11.46 4.23
CA CYS A 265 -6.41 11.92 3.66
C CYS A 265 -7.37 12.43 4.75
N THR A 266 -7.50 11.72 5.87
CA THR A 266 -8.38 12.14 6.98
C THR A 266 -7.86 13.36 7.73
N ALA A 267 -6.55 13.60 7.76
CA ALA A 267 -5.96 14.83 8.28
C ALA A 267 -6.42 16.06 7.48
N VAL A 268 -6.47 15.94 6.15
CA VAL A 268 -7.02 17.01 5.27
C VAL A 268 -8.50 17.25 5.60
N THR A 269 -9.30 16.20 5.79
CA THR A 269 -10.71 16.31 6.20
C THR A 269 -10.88 16.99 7.56
N LYS A 270 -10.05 16.62 8.54
CA LYS A 270 -10.10 17.22 9.88
C LYS A 270 -9.77 18.71 9.84
N LEU A 271 -8.76 19.11 9.05
CA LEU A 271 -8.44 20.51 8.83
C LEU A 271 -9.55 21.25 8.10
N TYR A 272 -10.17 20.63 7.09
CA TYR A 272 -11.31 21.21 6.38
C TYR A 272 -12.42 21.63 7.34
N PHE A 273 -12.87 20.72 8.21
CA PHE A 273 -13.94 21.02 9.17
C PHE A 273 -13.56 22.01 10.26
N MET A 274 -12.26 22.10 10.60
CA MET A 274 -11.78 23.15 11.49
C MET A 274 -11.89 24.54 10.83
N ILE A 275 -11.60 24.64 9.54
CA ILE A 275 -11.68 25.90 8.78
C ILE A 275 -13.15 26.25 8.47
N TYR A 276 -13.97 25.25 8.18
CA TYR A 276 -15.38 25.38 7.78
C TYR A 276 -16.32 24.66 8.75
N PRO A 277 -16.47 25.14 9.99
CA PRO A 277 -17.29 24.47 10.99
C PRO A 277 -18.78 24.43 10.62
N SER A 278 -19.27 25.37 9.80
CA SER A 278 -20.66 25.37 9.30
C SER A 278 -21.00 24.10 8.53
N ASP A 279 -20.02 23.52 7.85
CA ASP A 279 -20.23 22.39 6.95
C ASP A 279 -20.39 21.08 7.72
N SER A 280 -20.00 21.06 9.00
CA SER A 280 -20.25 19.93 9.91
C SER A 280 -21.73 19.65 10.14
N SER A 281 -22.59 20.66 9.90
CA SER A 281 -24.05 20.54 10.02
C SER A 281 -24.72 19.95 8.77
N ILE A 282 -23.98 19.78 7.67
CA ILE A 282 -24.50 19.21 6.43
C ILE A 282 -24.71 17.71 6.67
N ARG A 283 -25.97 17.34 6.93
CA ARG A 283 -26.41 15.94 6.89
C ARG A 283 -26.77 15.60 5.46
N THR A 284 -25.95 14.78 4.80
CA THR A 284 -26.45 14.07 3.62
C THR A 284 -27.25 12.87 4.13
N SER A 285 -28.57 12.87 3.94
CA SER A 285 -29.41 11.72 4.25
C SER A 285 -29.16 10.62 3.23
N TYR A 286 -28.19 9.75 3.51
CA TYR A 286 -28.07 8.47 2.84
C TYR A 286 -28.72 7.41 3.74
N GLU A 287 -29.77 6.76 3.26
CA GLU A 287 -30.27 5.55 3.91
C GLU A 287 -29.34 4.42 3.51
N THR A 288 -28.47 3.98 4.42
CA THR A 288 -27.53 2.88 4.19
C THR A 288 -28.31 1.64 3.73
N PRO A 289 -28.12 1.15 2.50
CA PRO A 289 -28.74 -0.08 2.05
C PRO A 289 -28.22 -1.22 2.93
N THR A 290 -29.12 -1.95 3.61
CA THR A 290 -28.80 -3.06 4.53
C THR A 290 -28.32 -4.32 3.80
N THR A 291 -27.53 -4.17 2.73
CA THR A 291 -27.01 -5.31 1.98
C THR A 291 -25.71 -5.79 2.60
N ALA A 292 -25.67 -7.10 2.91
CA ALA A 292 -24.49 -7.80 3.41
C ALA A 292 -23.40 -7.88 2.32
N SER A 293 -22.74 -6.77 2.04
CA SER A 293 -21.49 -6.75 1.27
C SER A 293 -20.39 -7.34 2.16
N THR A 294 -19.67 -8.34 1.65
CA THR A 294 -18.46 -8.93 2.25
C THR A 294 -17.31 -7.92 2.18
N ASN A 295 -17.49 -6.77 2.83
CA ASN A 295 -16.49 -5.73 2.95
C ASN A 295 -15.44 -6.22 3.95
N ILE A 296 -14.17 -6.16 3.58
CA ILE A 296 -13.09 -6.28 4.53
C ILE A 296 -13.10 -4.94 5.29
N THR A 297 -13.93 -4.85 6.33
CA THR A 297 -13.83 -3.78 7.30
C THR A 297 -12.51 -3.98 8.02
N LEU A 298 -11.46 -3.29 7.58
CA LEU A 298 -10.28 -3.11 8.40
C LEU A 298 -10.68 -2.16 9.52
N ASN A 299 -11.21 -2.71 10.62
CA ASN A 299 -11.25 -1.97 11.87
C ASN A 299 -9.79 -1.64 12.20
N ILE A 300 -9.43 -0.36 12.05
CA ILE A 300 -8.04 0.09 12.24
C ILE A 300 -7.60 -0.17 13.69
N ASP A 301 -8.55 -0.18 14.63
CA ASP A 301 -8.36 -0.51 16.04
C ASP A 301 -8.08 -2.01 16.29
N ASP A 302 -8.56 -2.93 15.44
CA ASP A 302 -8.25 -4.38 15.55
C ASP A 302 -6.80 -4.70 15.10
N LEU A 303 -6.05 -3.71 14.63
CA LEU A 303 -4.65 -3.83 14.19
C LEU A 303 -3.65 -3.18 15.15
N SER A 304 -4.08 -2.71 16.32
CA SER A 304 -3.17 -2.18 17.36
C SER A 304 -2.76 -3.23 18.41
N ASP A 305 -3.44 -4.37 18.49
CA ASP A 305 -3.23 -5.41 19.53
C ASP A 305 -2.39 -6.61 19.08
N ILE A 306 -1.58 -6.47 18.03
CA ILE A 306 -0.58 -7.48 17.69
C ILE A 306 0.68 -7.20 18.53
N SER A 307 0.57 -7.36 19.85
CA SER A 307 1.74 -7.49 20.72
C SER A 307 2.40 -8.84 20.47
N GLU A 308 3.72 -8.82 20.36
CA GLU A 308 4.60 -9.98 20.25
C GLU A 308 4.34 -10.97 21.40
N GLU A 309 3.58 -12.05 21.16
CA GLU A 309 3.57 -13.35 21.88
C GLU A 309 2.21 -14.04 21.68
N GLU A 310 1.96 -14.60 20.50
CA GLU A 310 1.16 -15.81 20.38
C GLU A 310 1.48 -16.45 19.02
N GLU A 311 2.24 -17.55 19.04
CA GLU A 311 2.33 -18.40 17.86
C GLU A 311 0.93 -18.92 17.54
N PRO A 312 0.41 -18.76 16.31
CA PRO A 312 -0.89 -19.31 15.98
C PRO A 312 -0.80 -20.84 16.07
N GLU A 313 -1.50 -21.43 17.03
CA GLU A 313 -1.75 -22.86 17.06
C GLU A 313 -2.57 -23.22 15.82
N ILE A 314 -1.90 -23.73 14.79
CA ILE A 314 -2.55 -24.22 13.57
C ILE A 314 -3.34 -25.47 13.95
N LEU A 315 -4.61 -25.29 14.31
CA LEU A 315 -5.58 -26.38 14.36
C LEU A 315 -5.83 -26.85 12.94
N MET A 316 -5.02 -27.82 12.49
CA MET A 316 -5.35 -28.60 11.30
C MET A 316 -6.69 -29.32 11.52
N PRO A 317 -7.70 -29.10 10.67
CA PRO A 317 -8.92 -29.90 10.74
C PRO A 317 -8.56 -31.37 10.50
N ARG A 318 -8.83 -32.22 11.49
CA ARG A 318 -8.83 -33.67 11.30
C ARG A 318 -10.03 -34.03 10.44
N PHE A 319 -9.77 -34.47 9.21
CA PHE A 319 -10.79 -35.06 8.36
C PHE A 319 -10.88 -36.57 8.68
N ASP A 320 -11.80 -36.95 9.57
CA ASP A 320 -12.03 -38.35 9.97
C ASP A 320 -12.74 -39.20 8.91
N LYS A 321 -12.91 -38.67 7.68
CA LYS A 321 -13.49 -39.40 6.55
C LYS A 321 -12.67 -39.14 5.30
N GLN A 322 -12.06 -40.21 4.76
CA GLN A 322 -11.45 -40.17 3.44
C GLN A 322 -12.52 -39.78 2.40
N PRO A 323 -12.28 -38.77 1.55
CA PRO A 323 -13.16 -38.49 0.44
C PRO A 323 -13.09 -39.64 -0.56
N GLU A 324 -14.26 -40.14 -0.96
CA GLU A 324 -14.40 -41.16 -2.00
C GLU A 324 -14.10 -40.51 -3.35
N ILE A 325 -12.92 -40.80 -3.92
CA ILE A 325 -12.50 -40.29 -5.22
C ILE A 325 -13.18 -41.13 -6.31
N LEU A 326 -14.19 -40.56 -6.95
CA LEU A 326 -14.76 -41.12 -8.18
C LEU A 326 -13.82 -40.80 -9.35
N ILE A 327 -13.04 -41.79 -9.77
CA ILE A 327 -12.26 -41.73 -11.01
C ILE A 327 -13.20 -42.10 -12.16
N PRO A 328 -13.44 -41.21 -13.15
CA PRO A 328 -14.19 -41.58 -14.34
C PRO A 328 -13.41 -42.64 -15.13
N GLN A 329 -14.07 -43.77 -15.43
CA GLN A 329 -13.56 -44.79 -16.34
C GLN A 329 -13.42 -44.17 -17.74
N LEU A 330 -12.20 -44.03 -18.23
CA LEU A 330 -11.91 -43.71 -19.63
C LEU A 330 -11.71 -45.03 -20.39
N ASP A 331 -12.73 -45.46 -21.13
CA ASP A 331 -12.74 -46.71 -21.92
C ASP A 331 -11.87 -46.69 -23.19
N LYS A 332 -11.01 -45.69 -23.37
CA LYS A 332 -10.11 -45.61 -24.53
C LYS A 332 -8.74 -45.11 -24.13
N GLU A 333 -7.71 -45.92 -24.41
CA GLU A 333 -6.31 -45.54 -24.25
C GLU A 333 -6.00 -44.28 -25.07
N PRO A 334 -5.44 -43.22 -24.45
CA PRO A 334 -4.97 -42.07 -25.21
C PRO A 334 -3.72 -42.47 -26.01
N GLN A 335 -3.80 -42.36 -27.34
CA GLN A 335 -2.63 -42.50 -28.20
C GLN A 335 -1.74 -41.26 -28.04
N ILE A 336 -0.60 -41.42 -27.37
CA ILE A 336 0.45 -40.40 -27.29
C ILE A 336 1.34 -40.55 -28.52
N LEU A 337 1.23 -39.62 -29.47
CA LEU A 337 2.16 -39.48 -30.58
C LEU A 337 3.42 -38.74 -30.10
N MET A 338 4.50 -39.48 -29.87
CA MET A 338 5.83 -38.87 -29.68
C MET A 338 6.40 -38.46 -31.04
N PRO A 339 6.88 -37.20 -31.21
CA PRO A 339 7.61 -36.82 -32.41
C PRO A 339 8.94 -37.60 -32.49
N GLN A 340 9.20 -38.19 -33.66
CA GLN A 340 10.49 -38.81 -34.00
C GLN A 340 11.49 -37.70 -34.30
N PHE A 341 12.63 -37.68 -33.59
CA PHE A 341 13.75 -36.80 -33.90
C PHE A 341 14.86 -37.61 -34.55
N ASP A 342 15.22 -37.28 -35.80
CA ASP A 342 16.26 -38.00 -36.55
C ASP A 342 17.67 -37.86 -35.96
N LYS A 343 17.86 -36.96 -34.99
CA LYS A 343 19.12 -36.78 -34.25
C LYS A 343 18.83 -36.48 -32.78
N PRO A 344 19.57 -37.08 -31.83
CA PRO A 344 19.38 -36.80 -30.41
C PRO A 344 19.69 -35.33 -30.11
N PRO A 345 18.86 -34.63 -29.30
CA PRO A 345 19.13 -33.25 -28.93
C PRO A 345 20.42 -33.17 -28.10
N GLN A 346 21.33 -32.28 -28.49
CA GLN A 346 22.51 -31.96 -27.67
C GLN A 346 22.08 -31.08 -26.50
N ILE A 347 22.14 -31.64 -25.29
CA ILE A 347 21.97 -30.89 -24.03
C ILE A 347 23.35 -30.38 -23.63
N LEU A 348 23.56 -29.05 -23.70
CA LEU A 348 24.75 -28.39 -23.15
C LEU A 348 24.53 -28.12 -21.66
N ILE A 349 25.23 -28.86 -20.80
CA ILE A 349 25.30 -28.60 -19.36
C ILE A 349 26.48 -27.64 -19.12
N PRO A 350 26.26 -26.44 -18.54
CA PRO A 350 27.35 -25.56 -18.16
C PRO A 350 28.19 -26.21 -17.06
N LYS A 351 29.52 -26.19 -17.21
CA LYS A 351 30.45 -26.58 -16.14
C LYS A 351 30.30 -25.59 -14.98
N LEU A 352 30.03 -26.11 -13.78
CA LEU A 352 30.06 -25.37 -12.52
C LEU A 352 31.49 -25.51 -11.96
N ASP A 353 32.21 -24.40 -11.85
CA ASP A 353 33.54 -24.40 -11.24
C ASP A 353 33.42 -24.56 -9.71
N GLU A 354 34.28 -25.42 -9.16
CA GLU A 354 34.37 -25.79 -7.75
C GLU A 354 34.84 -24.61 -6.90
N GLN A 355 34.03 -24.18 -5.92
CA GLN A 355 34.46 -23.70 -4.58
C GLN A 355 33.26 -23.19 -3.76
N ASN A 356 32.77 -24.03 -2.85
CA ASN A 356 32.36 -23.68 -1.48
C ASN A 356 31.65 -24.89 -0.86
N TYR A 357 32.38 -25.64 -0.03
CA TYR A 357 31.77 -26.65 0.83
C TYR A 357 31.11 -25.95 2.02
N LEU A 358 29.78 -26.07 2.13
CA LEU A 358 29.07 -25.90 3.39
C LEU A 358 29.23 -27.21 4.18
N THR A 359 29.86 -27.15 5.34
CA THR A 359 29.85 -28.25 6.31
C THR A 359 28.47 -28.30 6.94
N ILE A 360 27.69 -29.35 6.64
CA ILE A 360 26.46 -29.69 7.35
C ILE A 360 26.87 -30.73 8.40
N GLU A 361 26.65 -30.44 9.68
CA GLU A 361 26.82 -31.43 10.74
C GLU A 361 25.65 -32.43 10.65
N THR A 362 25.90 -33.56 10.01
CA THR A 362 24.98 -34.70 9.93
C THR A 362 25.14 -35.56 11.18
N THR A 363 24.03 -36.00 11.77
CA THR A 363 24.04 -36.81 13.00
C THR A 363 24.52 -38.25 12.73
N GLU A 364 25.08 -38.93 13.75
CA GLU A 364 25.57 -40.33 13.58
C GLU A 364 24.49 -41.31 13.09
N GLU A 365 23.21 -41.06 13.42
CA GLU A 365 22.09 -41.88 12.95
C GLU A 365 21.86 -41.74 11.44
N GLU A 366 21.93 -40.52 10.90
CA GLU A 366 21.78 -40.27 9.46
C GLU A 366 22.97 -40.84 8.67
N MET A 367 24.18 -40.84 9.24
CA MET A 367 25.34 -41.52 8.64
C MET A 367 25.15 -43.03 8.57
N ASN A 368 24.55 -43.64 9.60
CA ASN A 368 24.30 -45.08 9.64
C ASN A 368 23.19 -45.50 8.67
N GLU A 369 22.14 -44.69 8.52
CA GLU A 369 21.13 -44.92 7.48
C GLU A 369 21.71 -44.80 6.07
N LEU A 370 22.52 -43.77 5.81
CA LEU A 370 23.14 -43.56 4.50
C LEU A 370 24.07 -44.72 4.13
N ASN A 371 24.87 -45.19 5.08
CA ASN A 371 25.75 -46.36 4.90
C ASN A 371 24.94 -47.64 4.63
N THR A 372 23.82 -47.83 5.32
CA THR A 372 22.93 -48.98 5.12
C THR A 372 22.30 -48.96 3.73
N GLN A 373 21.80 -47.81 3.28
CA GLN A 373 21.23 -47.66 1.93
C GLN A 373 22.27 -47.91 0.84
N GLN A 374 23.50 -47.42 1.03
CA GLN A 374 24.57 -47.61 0.05
C GLN A 374 25.02 -49.08 -0.03
N GLN A 375 25.05 -49.80 1.09
CA GLN A 375 25.30 -51.25 1.09
C GLN A 375 24.19 -52.02 0.37
N GLN A 376 22.91 -51.67 0.58
CA GLN A 376 21.79 -52.28 -0.13
C GLN A 376 21.85 -52.03 -1.64
N GLN A 377 22.20 -50.81 -2.05
CA GLN A 377 22.32 -50.48 -3.47
C GLN A 377 23.48 -51.23 -4.13
N ASN A 378 24.62 -51.37 -3.44
CA ASN A 378 25.74 -52.17 -3.92
C ASN A 378 25.38 -53.65 -4.06
N TYR A 379 24.61 -54.22 -3.12
CA TYR A 379 24.12 -55.58 -3.21
C TYR A 379 23.19 -55.80 -4.41
N GLN A 380 22.26 -54.87 -4.67
CA GLN A 380 21.38 -54.93 -5.84
C GLN A 380 22.15 -54.82 -7.15
N ASN A 381 23.17 -53.97 -7.20
CA ASN A 381 24.04 -53.83 -8.38
C ASN A 381 24.83 -55.12 -8.67
N LEU A 382 25.33 -55.80 -7.63
CA LEU A 382 26.02 -57.09 -7.78
C LEU A 382 25.08 -58.17 -8.31
N LYS A 383 23.88 -58.28 -7.73
CA LYS A 383 22.84 -59.25 -8.13
C LYS A 383 22.37 -59.03 -9.58
N ASN A 384 22.31 -57.78 -10.01
CA ASN A 384 21.97 -57.43 -11.39
C ASN A 384 23.11 -57.75 -12.37
N LYS A 385 24.36 -57.75 -11.92
CA LYS A 385 25.53 -58.13 -12.73
C LYS A 385 25.61 -59.64 -12.93
N GLU A 386 25.33 -60.43 -11.89
CA GLU A 386 25.30 -61.90 -11.97
C GLU A 386 24.17 -62.44 -12.86
N ARG A 387 23.05 -61.71 -13.00
CA ARG A 387 21.95 -62.08 -13.91
C ARG A 387 22.22 -61.78 -15.40
N LYS A 388 23.31 -61.09 -15.72
CA LYS A 388 23.68 -60.67 -17.08
C LYS A 388 24.87 -61.46 -17.65
N THR A 389 25.33 -62.47 -16.94
CA THR A 389 26.29 -63.51 -17.36
C THR A 389 25.59 -64.86 -17.29
#